data_AF-A6WAP1-F1
#
_entry.id   AF-A6WAP1-F1
#
_cell.length_a   1.000
_cell.length_b   1.000
_cell.length_c   1.000
_cell.angle_alpha   90.00
_cell.angle_beta   90.00
_cell.angle_gamma   90.00
#
_symmetry.space_group_name_H-M   'P 1'
#
loop_
_entity.id
_entity.type
_entity.pdbx_description
1 polymer ?
#
loop_
_entity_poly.entity_id
_entity_poly.type
_entity_poly.pdbx_seq_one_letter_code
_entity_poly.pdbx_strand_id
1 'polypeptide(L)'
;MSARSSRALRHLRPRQVPGYAEAVAQRRTPQVPSTPPQLLPGPSAHRLEVRLLLGGVPVFAVSVWLIFFLSRGGHGGWLGSGLVLLVGLAPFAWVAHGWKAVGRRNIEELQHGYTTTVMRFGQFHVGGGGHVRDTDAGPPWDYSGTWVLQGDGRVKSVPRPGVEPPGMYPSPVRAGAEELWTGASWTGYYRA
;
A
#
# COMPACT_ATOMS: atom_id res chain seq x y z
N MET A 1 -23.97 7.18 -10.21
CA MET A 1 -24.04 7.54 -8.77
C MET A 1 -23.71 9.02 -8.60
N SER A 2 -24.54 9.78 -7.88
CA SER A 2 -24.27 11.19 -7.56
C SER A 2 -23.07 11.32 -6.60
N ALA A 3 -22.25 12.37 -6.76
CA ALA A 3 -21.10 12.66 -5.90
C ALA A 3 -21.45 12.71 -4.39
N ARG A 4 -22.70 13.06 -4.05
CA ARG A 4 -23.22 13.11 -2.68
C ARG A 4 -23.33 11.72 -2.03
N SER A 5 -23.71 10.71 -2.81
CA SER A 5 -23.79 9.30 -2.38
C SER A 5 -22.39 8.71 -2.16
N SER A 6 -21.41 9.12 -2.95
CA SER A 6 -20.02 8.65 -2.82
C SER A 6 -19.33 9.08 -1.52
N ARG A 7 -19.72 10.23 -0.93
CA ARG A 7 -19.17 10.73 0.33
C ARG A 7 -19.67 9.96 1.54
N ALA A 8 -20.97 9.62 1.56
CA ALA A 8 -21.56 8.86 2.66
C ALA A 8 -20.96 7.44 2.76
N LEU A 9 -20.62 6.83 1.63
CA LEU A 9 -20.03 5.50 1.58
C LEU A 9 -18.58 5.44 2.08
N ARG A 10 -17.88 6.57 2.19
CA ARG A 10 -16.46 6.62 2.63
C ARG A 10 -16.27 6.20 4.09
N HIS A 11 -17.24 6.53 4.94
CA HIS A 11 -17.20 6.28 6.37
C HIS A 11 -18.04 5.07 6.78
N LEU A 12 -18.68 4.40 5.81
CA LEU A 12 -19.41 3.18 6.06
C LEU A 12 -18.40 2.12 6.55
N ARG A 13 -18.56 1.62 7.77
CA ARG A 13 -17.63 0.64 8.30
C ARG A 13 -17.78 -0.69 7.57
N PRO A 14 -16.71 -1.52 7.46
CA PRO A 14 -16.79 -2.82 6.81
C PRO A 14 -17.95 -3.70 7.29
N ARG A 15 -18.22 -3.73 8.60
CA ARG A 15 -19.33 -4.50 9.19
C ARG A 15 -20.73 -4.11 8.71
N GLN A 16 -20.88 -2.91 8.17
CA GLN A 16 -22.15 -2.37 7.66
C GLN A 16 -22.34 -2.65 6.17
N VAL A 17 -21.31 -3.19 5.49
CA VAL A 17 -21.36 -3.48 4.07
C VAL A 17 -22.08 -4.81 3.82
N PRO A 18 -23.01 -4.88 2.85
CA PRO A 18 -23.62 -6.14 2.44
C PRO A 18 -22.57 -7.19 2.07
N GLY A 19 -22.77 -8.43 2.53
CA GLY A 19 -21.82 -9.53 2.30
C GLY A 19 -20.68 -9.61 3.31
N TYR A 20 -20.55 -8.67 4.25
CA TYR A 20 -19.53 -8.73 5.31
C TYR A 20 -19.61 -10.01 6.13
N ALA A 21 -20.80 -10.37 6.62
CA ALA A 21 -20.98 -11.57 7.45
C ALA A 21 -20.58 -12.85 6.71
N GLU A 22 -20.90 -12.94 5.42
CA GLU A 22 -20.50 -14.05 4.57
C GLU A 22 -18.98 -14.06 4.34
N ALA A 23 -18.37 -12.91 4.07
CA ALA A 23 -16.92 -12.79 3.91
C ALA A 23 -16.16 -13.17 5.20
N VAL A 24 -16.68 -12.83 6.38
CA VAL A 24 -16.15 -13.28 7.66
C VAL A 24 -16.26 -14.79 7.81
N ALA A 25 -17.44 -15.37 7.53
CA ALA A 25 -17.66 -16.82 7.61
C ALA A 25 -16.71 -17.60 6.67
N GLN A 26 -16.41 -17.04 5.51
CA GLN A 26 -15.50 -17.62 4.52
C GLN A 26 -14.02 -17.22 4.73
N ARG A 27 -13.70 -16.51 5.82
CA ARG A 27 -12.33 -16.04 6.13
C ARG A 27 -11.68 -15.21 5.02
N ARG A 28 -12.49 -14.45 4.27
CA ARG A 28 -12.05 -13.51 3.23
C ARG A 28 -11.69 -12.13 3.77
N THR A 29 -12.09 -11.82 5.00
CA THR A 29 -11.68 -10.60 5.71
C THR A 29 -10.36 -10.81 6.45
N PRO A 30 -9.66 -9.75 6.88
CA PRO A 30 -8.51 -9.85 7.75
C PRO A 30 -8.78 -10.69 8.98
N GLN A 31 -7.89 -11.63 9.27
CA GLN A 31 -8.00 -12.56 10.39
C GLN A 31 -7.03 -12.13 11.49
N VAL A 32 -7.53 -11.44 12.51
CA VAL A 32 -6.71 -10.97 13.64
C VAL A 32 -6.78 -11.99 14.78
N PRO A 33 -5.73 -12.80 15.02
CA PRO A 33 -5.71 -13.74 16.12
C PRO A 33 -5.60 -13.05 17.48
N SER A 34 -6.00 -13.75 18.55
CA SER A 34 -5.91 -13.26 19.94
C SER A 34 -4.47 -13.21 20.46
N THR A 35 -3.56 -13.98 19.86
CA THR A 35 -2.11 -13.96 20.12
C THR A 35 -1.37 -13.43 18.89
N PRO A 36 -0.20 -12.81 19.05
CA PRO A 36 0.55 -12.27 17.92
C PRO A 36 0.86 -13.37 16.88
N PRO A 37 0.54 -13.17 15.60
CA PRO A 37 0.80 -14.15 14.55
C PRO A 37 2.31 -14.24 14.26
N GLN A 38 2.72 -15.38 13.71
CA GLN A 38 4.07 -15.50 13.16
C GLN A 38 4.20 -14.73 11.84
N LEU A 39 5.41 -14.29 11.53
CA LEU A 39 5.68 -13.65 10.23
C LEU A 39 5.43 -14.66 9.10
N LEU A 40 4.81 -14.16 8.03
CA LEU A 40 4.62 -14.89 6.80
C LEU A 40 5.99 -15.22 6.19
N PRO A 41 6.12 -16.36 5.49
CA PRO A 41 7.38 -16.73 4.85
C PRO A 41 7.81 -15.67 3.82
N GLY A 42 9.13 -15.45 3.70
CA GLY A 42 9.71 -14.44 2.82
C GLY A 42 9.99 -13.08 3.49
N PRO A 43 10.40 -12.06 2.72
CA PRO A 43 10.66 -10.73 3.26
C PRO A 43 9.37 -10.05 3.73
N SER A 44 9.40 -9.42 4.89
CA SER A 44 8.30 -8.60 5.37
C SER A 44 8.16 -7.30 4.56
N ALA A 45 7.01 -6.64 4.64
CA ALA A 45 6.77 -5.34 4.03
C ALA A 45 7.83 -4.31 4.45
N HIS A 46 8.17 -4.30 5.74
CA HIS A 46 9.24 -3.45 6.26
C HIS A 46 10.61 -3.76 5.65
N ARG A 47 10.98 -5.03 5.51
CA ARG A 47 12.25 -5.40 4.88
C ARG A 47 12.28 -5.01 3.40
N LEU A 48 11.16 -5.12 2.70
CA LEU A 48 11.03 -4.66 1.31
C LEU A 48 11.15 -3.14 1.21
N GLU A 49 10.53 -2.40 2.13
CA GLU A 49 10.61 -0.94 2.21
C GLU A 49 12.06 -0.49 2.46
N VAL A 50 12.75 -1.09 3.44
CA VAL A 50 14.16 -0.80 3.71
C VAL A 50 15.04 -1.12 2.49
N ARG A 51 14.82 -2.25 1.81
CA ARG A 51 15.55 -2.60 0.58
C ARG A 51 15.29 -1.61 -0.54
N LEU A 52 14.06 -1.13 -0.70
CA LEU A 52 13.69 -0.12 -1.69
C LEU A 52 14.44 1.19 -1.44
N LEU A 53 14.46 1.66 -0.20
CA LEU A 53 15.14 2.90 0.20
C LEU A 53 16.66 2.78 0.04
N LEU A 54 17.26 1.71 0.57
CA LEU A 54 18.71 1.49 0.48
C LEU A 54 19.17 1.24 -0.96
N GLY A 55 18.39 0.49 -1.76
CA GLY A 55 18.69 0.26 -3.18
C GLY A 55 18.46 1.49 -4.06
N GLY A 56 17.62 2.44 -3.62
CA GLY A 56 17.39 3.68 -4.34
C GLY A 56 18.62 4.59 -4.40
N VAL A 57 19.46 4.58 -3.36
CA VAL A 57 20.69 5.40 -3.27
C VAL A 57 21.68 5.09 -4.40
N PRO A 58 22.15 3.84 -4.60
CA PRO A 58 23.06 3.52 -5.69
C PRO A 58 22.41 3.71 -7.06
N VAL A 59 21.12 3.40 -7.22
CA VAL A 59 20.39 3.64 -8.50
C VAL A 59 20.41 5.12 -8.85
N PHE A 60 20.09 5.99 -7.89
CA PHE A 60 20.12 7.44 -8.09
C PHE A 60 21.54 7.95 -8.39
N ALA A 61 22.54 7.52 -7.61
CA ALA A 61 23.93 7.92 -7.81
C ALA A 61 24.46 7.53 -9.19
N VAL A 62 24.19 6.29 -9.63
CA VAL A 62 24.57 5.80 -10.95
C VAL A 62 23.84 6.56 -12.05
N SER A 63 22.53 6.83 -11.90
CA SER A 63 21.79 7.64 -12.86
C SER A 63 22.37 9.05 -13.02
N VAL A 64 22.69 9.74 -11.92
CA VAL A 64 23.29 11.08 -11.95
C VAL A 64 24.66 11.05 -12.63
N TRP A 65 25.50 10.07 -12.26
CA TRP A 65 26.83 9.90 -12.86
C TRP A 65 26.75 9.64 -14.37
N LEU A 66 25.85 8.75 -14.80
CA LEU A 66 25.61 8.45 -16.22
C LEU A 66 25.10 9.69 -16.97
N ILE A 67 24.14 10.42 -16.43
CA ILE A 67 23.62 11.65 -17.05
C ILE A 67 24.74 12.67 -17.27
N PHE A 68 25.59 12.87 -16.27
CA PHE A 68 26.71 13.80 -16.34
C PHE A 68 27.78 13.36 -17.35
N PHE A 69 28.11 12.07 -17.37
CA PHE A 69 29.04 11.47 -18.33
C PHE A 69 28.53 11.62 -19.77
N LEU A 70 27.27 11.30 -20.01
CA LEU A 70 26.62 11.41 -21.32
C LEU A 70 26.53 12.86 -21.81
N SER A 71 26.31 13.79 -20.89
CA SER A 71 26.21 15.22 -21.20
C SER A 71 27.57 15.84 -21.56
N ARG A 72 28.69 15.30 -21.05
CA ARG A 72 30.06 15.74 -21.40
C ARG A 72 30.57 15.17 -22.73
N GLY A 73 30.05 14.02 -23.17
CA GLY A 73 30.52 13.31 -24.37
C GLY A 73 30.19 13.96 -25.72
N GLY A 74 29.61 15.17 -25.75
CA GLY A 74 29.29 15.87 -27.00
C GLY A 74 28.14 15.25 -27.81
N HIS A 75 27.34 14.36 -27.20
CA HIS A 75 26.17 13.73 -27.83
C HIS A 75 24.96 14.69 -27.91
N GLY A 76 25.17 15.89 -28.45
CA GLY A 76 24.18 16.98 -28.58
C GLY A 76 23.09 16.75 -29.62
N GLY A 77 22.72 15.49 -29.87
CA GLY A 77 21.62 15.11 -30.77
C GLY A 77 20.45 14.51 -30.00
N TRP A 78 19.29 14.38 -30.65
CA TRP A 78 18.06 13.83 -30.07
C TRP A 78 18.25 12.45 -29.40
N LEU A 79 19.18 11.63 -29.90
CA LEU A 79 19.56 10.34 -29.32
C LEU A 79 20.20 10.47 -27.93
N GLY A 80 21.06 11.47 -27.72
CA GLY A 80 21.68 11.75 -26.42
C GLY A 80 20.66 12.22 -25.39
N SER A 81 19.76 13.11 -25.81
CA SER A 81 18.64 13.58 -24.96
C SER A 81 17.68 12.43 -24.58
N GLY A 82 17.39 11.51 -25.50
CA GLY A 82 16.57 10.33 -25.24
C GLY A 82 17.21 9.39 -24.21
N LEU A 83 18.52 9.14 -24.31
CA LEU A 83 19.25 8.30 -23.37
C LEU A 83 19.29 8.92 -21.96
N VAL A 84 19.53 10.23 -21.86
CA VAL A 84 19.49 10.98 -20.58
C VAL A 84 18.11 10.87 -19.93
N LEU A 85 17.03 10.99 -20.71
CA LEU A 85 15.68 10.81 -20.21
C LEU A 85 15.45 9.39 -19.67
N LEU A 86 15.85 8.36 -20.42
CA LEU A 86 15.71 6.96 -20.00
C LEU A 86 16.47 6.67 -18.69
N VAL A 87 17.71 7.14 -18.58
CA VAL A 87 18.51 7.00 -17.36
C VAL A 87 17.90 7.79 -16.20
N GLY A 88 17.35 8.98 -16.48
CA GLY A 88 16.65 9.81 -15.50
C GLY A 88 15.35 9.18 -15.00
N LEU A 89 14.70 8.33 -15.80
CA LEU A 89 13.50 7.59 -15.41
C LEU A 89 13.80 6.36 -14.54
N ALA A 90 15.04 5.86 -14.52
CA ALA A 90 15.40 4.64 -13.80
C ALA A 90 15.10 4.69 -12.28
N PRO A 91 15.42 5.78 -11.54
CA PRO A 91 15.06 5.87 -10.12
C PRO A 91 13.54 5.88 -9.90
N PHE A 92 12.77 6.53 -10.77
CA PHE A 92 11.31 6.55 -10.69
C PHE A 92 10.71 5.16 -10.96
N ALA A 93 11.24 4.45 -11.95
CA ALA A 93 10.85 3.08 -12.24
C ALA A 93 11.17 2.13 -11.08
N TRP A 94 12.35 2.28 -10.46
CA TRP A 94 12.76 1.53 -9.26
C TRP A 94 11.77 1.75 -8.11
N VAL A 95 11.47 3.01 -7.79
CA VAL A 95 10.50 3.36 -6.73
C VAL A 95 9.12 2.82 -7.06
N ALA A 96 8.61 3.03 -8.28
CA ALA A 96 7.29 2.58 -8.69
C ALA A 96 7.14 1.05 -8.61
N HIS A 97 8.18 0.30 -8.99
CA HIS A 97 8.17 -1.16 -8.91
C HIS A 97 8.27 -1.65 -7.45
N GLY A 98 9.22 -1.12 -6.69
CA GLY A 98 9.43 -1.51 -5.30
C GLY A 98 8.23 -1.16 -4.41
N TRP A 99 7.61 0.00 -4.61
CA TRP A 99 6.45 0.42 -3.83
C TRP A 99 5.24 -0.52 -4.04
N LYS A 100 5.01 -1.01 -5.27
CA LYS A 100 3.99 -2.03 -5.54
C LYS A 100 4.28 -3.34 -4.80
N ALA A 101 5.54 -3.76 -4.71
CA ALA A 101 5.92 -4.97 -3.98
C ALA A 101 5.72 -4.81 -2.47
N VAL A 102 6.09 -3.66 -1.91
CA VAL A 102 5.82 -3.30 -0.51
C VAL A 102 4.32 -3.32 -0.23
N GLY A 103 3.51 -2.70 -1.10
CA GLY A 103 2.06 -2.65 -0.97
C GLY A 103 1.39 -4.00 -1.00
N ARG A 104 1.73 -4.84 -1.98
CA ARG A 104 1.22 -6.21 -2.07
C ARG A 104 1.53 -7.00 -0.80
N ARG A 105 2.79 -6.91 -0.32
CA ARG A 105 3.19 -7.61 0.89
C ARG A 105 2.49 -7.05 2.13
N ASN A 106 2.33 -5.73 2.23
CA ASN A 106 1.61 -5.10 3.34
C ASN A 106 0.16 -5.60 3.40
N ILE A 107 -0.53 -5.68 2.26
CA ILE A 107 -1.90 -6.22 2.19
C ILE A 107 -1.93 -7.69 2.59
N GLU A 108 -0.97 -8.52 2.15
CA GLU A 108 -0.86 -9.92 2.59
C GLU A 108 -0.69 -10.05 4.11
N GLU A 109 0.20 -9.24 4.71
CA GLU A 109 0.39 -9.20 6.16
C GLU A 109 -0.91 -8.81 6.88
N LEU A 110 -1.56 -7.75 6.39
CA LEU A 110 -2.81 -7.24 6.97
C LEU A 110 -3.92 -8.29 6.94
N GLN A 111 -4.02 -9.05 5.85
CA GLN A 111 -4.98 -10.15 5.76
C GLN A 111 -4.71 -11.26 6.77
N HIS A 112 -3.45 -11.43 7.17
CA HIS A 112 -3.03 -12.35 8.23
C HIS A 112 -3.10 -11.72 9.63
N GLY A 113 -3.70 -10.53 9.76
CA GLY A 113 -3.97 -9.90 11.04
C GLY A 113 -2.79 -9.18 11.67
N TYR A 114 -1.75 -8.86 10.90
CA TYR A 114 -0.65 -8.04 11.38
C TYR A 114 -0.09 -7.11 10.30
N THR A 115 0.83 -6.22 10.66
CA THR A 115 1.67 -5.51 9.70
C THR A 115 3.03 -5.21 10.27
N THR A 116 4.05 -5.19 9.43
CA THR A 116 5.41 -4.76 9.80
C THR A 116 5.72 -3.31 9.43
N THR A 117 4.91 -2.69 8.56
CA THR A 117 5.08 -1.31 8.09
C THR A 117 3.81 -0.52 8.34
N VAL A 118 3.97 0.67 8.92
CA VAL A 118 2.89 1.61 9.19
C VAL A 118 3.09 2.86 8.35
N MET A 119 2.02 3.32 7.71
CA MET A 119 1.99 4.57 6.97
C MET A 119 0.86 5.43 7.53
N ARG A 120 1.09 6.70 7.83
CA ARG A 120 0.04 7.54 8.44
C ARG A 120 -0.98 8.03 7.42
N PHE A 121 -0.50 8.40 6.23
CA PHE A 121 -1.29 8.88 5.11
C PHE A 121 -0.67 8.37 3.81
N GLY A 122 -1.51 8.06 2.82
CA GLY A 122 -1.06 7.71 1.48
C GLY A 122 -1.62 6.38 0.99
N GLN A 123 -1.07 5.88 -0.12
CA GLN A 123 -1.47 4.63 -0.74
C GLN A 123 -0.25 3.82 -1.21
N PHE A 124 -0.39 2.50 -1.16
CA PHE A 124 0.66 1.59 -1.63
C PHE A 124 0.46 1.13 -3.09
N HIS A 125 -0.55 1.66 -3.78
CA HIS A 125 -0.96 1.23 -5.12
C HIS A 125 -1.25 2.44 -6.01
N VAL A 126 -1.07 2.22 -7.32
CA VAL A 126 -1.43 3.17 -8.37
C VAL A 126 -2.88 2.90 -8.76
N GLY A 127 -3.74 3.89 -8.55
CA GLY A 127 -5.19 3.77 -8.76
C GLY A 127 -5.98 3.79 -7.46
N GLY A 128 -7.08 4.53 -7.50
CA GLY A 128 -8.06 4.70 -6.43
C GLY A 128 -9.30 5.39 -7.02
N GLY A 129 -10.48 5.06 -6.50
CA GLY A 129 -11.74 5.68 -6.95
C GLY A 129 -11.78 7.18 -6.68
N GLY A 130 -12.57 7.94 -7.44
CA GLY A 130 -12.73 9.39 -7.23
C GLY A 130 -13.30 9.77 -5.85
N HIS A 131 -13.77 8.79 -5.07
CA HIS A 131 -14.29 8.95 -3.71
C HIS A 131 -13.22 8.91 -2.61
N VAL A 132 -11.93 9.01 -2.93
CA VAL A 132 -10.84 8.53 -2.05
C VAL A 132 -9.95 9.65 -1.45
N ARG A 133 -10.08 10.89 -1.92
CA ARG A 133 -9.35 12.02 -1.30
C ARG A 133 -10.08 12.52 -0.06
N ASP A 134 -9.66 12.04 1.11
CA ASP A 134 -10.05 12.60 2.42
C ASP A 134 -9.07 13.69 2.89
N THR A 135 -7.80 13.64 2.43
CA THR A 135 -6.79 14.69 2.65
C THR A 135 -5.94 14.90 1.40
N ASP A 136 -5.23 16.04 1.32
CA ASP A 136 -4.26 16.31 0.25
C ASP A 136 -3.11 15.29 0.23
N ALA A 137 -2.85 14.62 1.37
CA ALA A 137 -1.82 13.60 1.53
C ALA A 137 -2.30 12.16 1.24
N GLY A 138 -3.58 11.96 0.86
CA GLY A 138 -4.19 10.65 0.63
C GLY A 138 -5.07 10.15 1.80
N PRO A 139 -5.52 8.89 1.78
CA PRO A 139 -6.38 8.36 2.83
C PRO A 139 -5.58 8.16 4.14
N PRO A 140 -6.18 8.46 5.30
CA PRO A 140 -5.58 8.14 6.60
C PRO A 140 -5.59 6.64 6.83
N TRP A 141 -4.64 6.14 7.61
CA TRP A 141 -4.61 4.74 8.05
C TRP A 141 -4.75 4.64 9.57
N ASP A 142 -5.51 3.65 10.01
CA ASP A 142 -5.65 3.27 11.41
C ASP A 142 -5.33 1.78 11.57
N TYR A 143 -4.19 1.50 12.20
CA TYR A 143 -3.73 0.14 12.47
C TYR A 143 -4.17 -0.37 13.84
N SER A 144 -5.02 0.37 14.57
CA SER A 144 -5.39 0.00 15.93
C SER A 144 -6.19 -1.31 16.02
N GLY A 145 -6.79 -1.79 14.92
CA GLY A 145 -7.46 -3.08 14.85
C GLY A 145 -6.55 -4.29 14.55
N THR A 146 -5.26 -4.09 14.27
CA THR A 146 -4.33 -5.17 13.84
C THR A 146 -3.07 -5.23 14.70
N TRP A 147 -2.36 -6.35 14.68
CA TRP A 147 -1.05 -6.45 15.33
C TRP A 147 -0.02 -5.62 14.55
N VAL A 148 0.71 -4.74 15.22
CA VAL A 148 1.87 -4.08 14.60
C VAL A 148 3.12 -4.77 15.12
N LEU A 149 3.87 -5.39 14.21
CA LEU A 149 5.09 -6.13 14.51
C LEU A 149 6.31 -5.35 13.99
N GLN A 150 7.47 -5.63 14.58
CA GLN A 150 8.76 -5.25 14.02
C GLN A 150 9.14 -6.22 12.89
N GLY A 151 10.14 -5.87 12.08
CA GLY A 151 10.65 -6.73 10.99
C GLY A 151 11.29 -8.05 11.43
N ASP A 152 11.43 -8.28 12.74
CA ASP A 152 11.88 -9.52 13.38
C ASP A 152 10.74 -10.31 14.06
N GLY A 153 9.50 -9.78 14.04
CA GLY A 153 8.32 -10.41 14.63
C GLY A 153 7.99 -9.95 16.05
N ARG A 154 8.81 -9.09 16.67
CA ARG A 154 8.50 -8.54 18.00
C ARG A 154 7.27 -7.65 17.94
N VAL A 155 6.42 -7.72 18.97
CA VAL A 155 5.22 -6.89 19.06
C VAL A 155 5.61 -5.42 19.33
N LYS A 156 5.09 -4.51 18.50
CA LYS A 156 5.15 -3.05 18.68
C LYS A 156 3.83 -2.49 19.20
N SER A 157 2.70 -3.01 18.72
CA SER A 157 1.36 -2.64 19.18
C SER A 157 0.40 -3.83 19.12
N VAL A 158 -0.52 -3.87 20.07
CA VAL A 158 -1.60 -4.87 20.16
C VAL A 158 -2.89 -4.32 19.52
N PRO A 159 -3.74 -5.18 18.93
CA PRO A 159 -5.03 -4.77 18.38
C PRO A 159 -6.02 -4.41 19.49
N ARG A 160 -6.88 -3.43 19.22
CA ARG A 160 -8.00 -3.02 20.05
C ARG A 160 -9.24 -3.84 19.69
N PRO A 161 -9.92 -4.45 20.68
CA PRO A 161 -11.17 -5.17 20.42
C PRO A 161 -12.24 -4.28 19.77
N GLY A 162 -13.00 -4.83 18.84
CA GLY A 162 -14.13 -4.15 18.21
C GLY A 162 -13.78 -3.10 17.14
N VAL A 163 -12.50 -2.94 16.81
CA VAL A 163 -12.01 -2.12 15.69
C VAL A 163 -11.75 -3.01 14.49
N GLU A 164 -12.33 -2.66 13.34
CA GLU A 164 -12.07 -3.37 12.09
C GLU A 164 -10.64 -3.08 11.60
N PRO A 165 -9.76 -4.10 11.48
CA PRO A 165 -8.39 -3.90 11.01
C PRO A 165 -8.33 -3.39 9.57
N PRO A 166 -7.24 -2.72 9.16
CA PRO A 166 -6.99 -2.46 7.75
C PRO A 166 -6.85 -3.76 6.96
N GLY A 167 -7.30 -3.76 5.70
CA GLY A 167 -7.24 -4.91 4.79
C GLY A 167 -8.37 -4.93 3.77
N MET A 168 -8.52 -6.02 3.02
CA MET A 168 -9.58 -6.12 2.00
C MET A 168 -10.90 -6.60 2.61
N TYR A 169 -11.99 -5.97 2.21
CA TYR A 169 -13.36 -6.30 2.59
C TYR A 169 -14.28 -6.22 1.39
N PRO A 170 -15.50 -6.77 1.45
CA PRO A 170 -16.52 -6.50 0.43
C PRO A 170 -16.68 -4.99 0.20
N SER A 171 -16.72 -4.58 -1.07
CA SER A 171 -16.82 -3.16 -1.42
C SER A 171 -18.24 -2.62 -1.17
N PRO A 172 -18.37 -1.43 -0.57
CA PRO A 172 -19.66 -0.74 -0.47
C PRO A 172 -20.12 -0.12 -1.80
N VAL A 173 -19.23 -0.01 -2.79
CA VAL A 173 -19.52 0.66 -4.08
C VAL A 173 -19.68 -0.36 -5.21
N ARG A 174 -18.91 -1.46 -5.19
CA ARG A 174 -18.89 -2.46 -6.28
C ARG A 174 -19.25 -3.85 -5.77
N ALA A 175 -20.49 -4.26 -6.04
CA ALA A 175 -20.97 -5.59 -5.67
C ALA A 175 -20.06 -6.71 -6.24
N GLY A 176 -19.73 -7.69 -5.40
CA GLY A 176 -18.87 -8.83 -5.75
C GLY A 176 -17.37 -8.54 -5.78
N ALA A 177 -16.94 -7.28 -5.60
CA ALA A 177 -15.52 -6.93 -5.51
C ALA A 177 -15.09 -6.76 -4.05
N GLU A 178 -13.80 -7.01 -3.79
CA GLU A 178 -13.15 -6.63 -2.54
C GLU A 178 -12.45 -5.29 -2.72
N GLU A 179 -12.61 -4.39 -1.76
CA GLU A 179 -11.98 -3.07 -1.71
C GLU A 179 -11.12 -2.94 -0.43
N LEU A 180 -10.01 -2.23 -0.53
CA LEU A 180 -9.11 -2.00 0.59
C LEU A 180 -9.66 -0.91 1.53
N TRP A 181 -9.84 -1.30 2.79
CA TRP A 181 -10.13 -0.48 3.96
C TRP A 181 -8.83 -0.16 4.71
N THR A 182 -8.60 1.11 5.06
CA THR A 182 -7.38 1.54 5.77
C THR A 182 -7.47 1.47 7.29
N GLY A 183 -8.59 1.01 7.84
CA GLY A 183 -8.95 1.20 9.25
C GLY A 183 -9.79 2.46 9.49
N ALA A 184 -9.76 3.42 8.56
CA ALA A 184 -10.45 4.70 8.70
C ALA A 184 -11.29 5.08 7.47
N SER A 185 -10.84 4.73 6.26
CA SER A 185 -11.60 4.99 5.03
C SER A 185 -11.34 3.97 3.92
N TRP A 186 -12.22 3.98 2.92
CA TRP A 186 -12.09 3.15 1.71
C TRP A 186 -11.19 3.80 0.68
N THR A 187 -10.30 3.00 0.08
CA THR A 187 -9.26 3.49 -0.83
C THR A 187 -9.61 3.43 -2.32
N GLY A 188 -10.73 2.78 -2.69
CA GLY A 188 -11.06 2.49 -4.08
C GLY A 188 -10.04 1.60 -4.81
N TYR A 189 -9.13 0.95 -4.06
CA TYR A 189 -8.30 -0.12 -4.58
C TYR A 189 -9.07 -1.43 -4.48
N TYR A 190 -9.32 -2.04 -5.64
CA TYR A 190 -10.04 -3.30 -5.74
C TYR A 190 -9.08 -4.44 -6.02
N ARG A 191 -9.32 -5.59 -5.39
CA ARG A 191 -8.67 -6.84 -5.79
C ARG A 191 -9.35 -7.36 -7.05
N ALA A 192 -8.55 -7.66 -8.08
CA ALA A 192 -9.01 -8.32 -9.30
C ALA A 192 -9.16 -9.82 -9.08
#